data_AF-A0AAD0SSA1-F1
#
_entry.id   AF-A0AAD0SSA1-F1
#
_cell.length_a   1.000
_cell.length_b   1.000
_cell.length_c   1.000
_cell.angle_alpha   90.00
_cell.angle_beta   90.00
_cell.angle_gamma   90.00
#
_symmetry.space_group_name_H-M   'P 1'
#
loop_
_entity.id
_entity.type
_entity.pdbx_description
1 polymer ?
#
loop_
_entity_poly.entity_id
_entity_poly.type
_entity_poly.pdbx_seq_one_letter_code
_entity_poly.pdbx_strand_id
1 'polypeptide(L)'
;MFKQVKSALFWYYLFKFRRRVILIILLLVIAFFANAIYGDVVEYLKLKDRLEFLEIALILKWTIIIFNIVFSIYLVLTIFKKEEKEQKNVEVKKEKIPKEEKFTQREKEFLYKKRLKTKADLLVEK
;
A
#
# COMPACT_ATOMS: atom_id res chain seq x y z
N MET A 1 -3.90 -24.58 -21.84
CA MET A 1 -4.80 -23.98 -20.82
C MET A 1 -4.18 -23.82 -19.43
N PHE A 2 -3.64 -24.87 -18.78
CA PHE A 2 -3.11 -24.77 -17.40
C PHE A 2 -1.99 -23.73 -17.19
N LYS A 3 -1.12 -23.50 -18.18
CA LYS A 3 -0.05 -22.48 -18.09
C LYS A 3 -0.60 -21.05 -18.01
N GLN A 4 -1.70 -20.77 -18.72
CA GLN A 4 -2.32 -19.43 -18.75
C GLN A 4 -3.06 -19.12 -17.44
N VAL A 5 -3.78 -20.11 -16.88
CA VAL A 5 -4.48 -19.97 -15.60
C VAL A 5 -3.49 -19.73 -14.45
N LYS A 6 -2.37 -20.47 -14.43
CA LYS A 6 -1.30 -20.27 -13.43
C LYS A 6 -0.65 -18.90 -13.55
N SER A 7 -0.41 -18.42 -14.77
CA SER A 7 0.13 -17.08 -15.01
C SER A 7 -0.83 -15.98 -14.50
N ALA A 8 -2.13 -16.09 -14.78
CA ALA A 8 -3.11 -15.12 -14.30
C ALA A 8 -3.18 -15.07 -12.77
N LEU A 9 -3.17 -16.23 -12.10
CA LEU A 9 -3.11 -16.30 -10.64
C LEU A 9 -1.83 -15.68 -10.08
N PHE A 10 -0.69 -15.93 -10.72
CA PHE A 10 0.58 -15.33 -10.32
C PHE A 10 0.54 -13.80 -10.39
N TRP A 11 0.10 -13.25 -11.52
CA TRP A 11 -0.06 -11.79 -11.70
C TRP A 11 -1.04 -11.17 -10.70
N TYR A 12 -2.15 -11.86 -10.41
CA TYR A 12 -3.13 -11.41 -9.42
C TYR A 12 -2.51 -11.28 -8.03
N TYR A 13 -1.75 -12.29 -7.57
CA TYR A 13 -1.09 -12.24 -6.27
C TYR A 13 0.05 -11.21 -6.22
N LEU A 14 0.81 -11.08 -7.29
CA LEU A 14 1.83 -10.03 -7.46
C LEU A 14 1.24 -8.64 -7.29
N PHE A 15 0.10 -8.37 -7.93
CA PHE A 15 -0.56 -7.06 -7.84
C PHE A 15 -1.21 -6.85 -6.47
N LYS A 16 -1.91 -7.85 -5.95
CA LYS A 16 -2.58 -7.82 -4.65
C LYS A 16 -1.60 -7.54 -3.50
N PHE A 17 -0.40 -8.09 -3.56
CA PHE A 17 0.63 -7.93 -2.53
C PHE A 17 1.81 -7.06 -2.97
N ARG A 18 1.61 -6.19 -3.97
CA ARG A 18 2.66 -5.39 -4.63
C ARG A 18 3.61 -4.69 -3.66
N ARG A 19 3.10 -4.06 -2.59
CA ARG A 19 3.93 -3.34 -1.62
C ARG A 19 4.95 -4.27 -0.95
N ARG A 20 4.54 -5.49 -0.61
CA ARG A 20 5.38 -6.48 0.07
C ARG A 20 6.35 -7.13 -0.90
N VAL A 21 5.90 -7.43 -2.12
CA VAL A 21 6.78 -7.94 -3.18
C VAL A 21 7.87 -6.94 -3.53
N ILE A 22 7.55 -5.64 -3.62
CA ILE A 22 8.55 -4.58 -3.82
C ILE A 22 9.58 -4.57 -2.69
N LEU A 23 9.15 -4.72 -1.42
CA LEU A 23 10.08 -4.82 -0.29
C LEU A 23 10.99 -6.04 -0.37
N ILE A 24 10.47 -7.21 -0.77
CA ILE A 24 11.27 -8.42 -0.98
C ILE A 24 12.29 -8.21 -2.10
N ILE A 25 11.88 -7.61 -3.23
CA ILE A 25 12.79 -7.29 -4.33
C ILE A 25 13.87 -6.31 -3.87
N LEU A 26 13.51 -5.28 -3.11
CA LEU A 26 14.45 -4.32 -2.54
C LEU A 26 15.48 -5.00 -1.64
N LEU A 27 15.05 -5.93 -0.78
CA LEU A 27 15.94 -6.73 0.06
C LEU A 27 16.91 -7.57 -0.76
N LEU A 28 16.43 -8.22 -1.82
CA LEU A 28 17.29 -9.01 -2.72
C LEU A 28 18.33 -8.13 -3.41
N VAL A 29 17.94 -6.93 -3.85
CA VAL A 29 18.87 -5.95 -4.44
C VAL A 29 19.95 -5.55 -3.44
N ILE A 30 19.59 -5.27 -2.19
CA ILE A 30 20.55 -4.95 -1.13
C ILE A 30 21.51 -6.11 -0.89
N ALA A 31 21.01 -7.36 -0.83
CA ALA A 31 21.86 -8.54 -0.66
C ALA A 31 22.84 -8.73 -1.84
N PHE A 32 22.36 -8.47 -3.07
CA PHE A 32 23.20 -8.51 -4.26
C PHE A 32 24.33 -7.48 -4.19
N PHE A 33 24.03 -6.23 -3.85
CA PHE A 33 25.04 -5.18 -3.68
C PHE A 33 26.02 -5.48 -2.55
N ALA A 34 25.55 -5.99 -1.41
CA ALA A 34 26.42 -6.38 -0.31
C ALA A 34 27.44 -7.45 -0.74
N ASN A 35 27.04 -8.39 -1.60
CA ASN A 35 27.96 -9.39 -2.13
C ASN A 35 28.94 -8.82 -3.16
N ALA A 36 28.49 -7.87 -4.01
CA ALA A 36 29.37 -7.19 -4.96
C ALA A 36 30.47 -6.39 -4.23
N ILE A 37 30.07 -5.59 -3.24
CA ILE A 37 30.98 -4.72 -2.48
C ILE A 37 31.95 -5.54 -1.60
N TYR A 38 31.54 -6.73 -1.14
CA TYR A 38 32.39 -7.54 -0.27
C TYR A 38 33.73 -7.90 -0.91
N GLY A 39 33.77 -8.17 -2.23
CA GLY A 39 35.02 -8.44 -2.94
C GLY A 39 35.98 -7.26 -2.86
N ASP A 40 35.49 -6.08 -3.23
CA ASP A 40 36.25 -4.83 -3.20
C ASP A 40 36.76 -4.50 -1.79
N VAL A 41 35.93 -4.69 -0.77
CA VAL A 41 36.30 -4.44 0.62
C VAL A 41 37.40 -5.40 1.09
N VAL A 42 37.31 -6.69 0.76
CA VAL A 42 38.33 -7.67 1.13
C VAL A 42 39.66 -7.37 0.43
N GLU A 43 39.62 -7.00 -0.85
CA GLU A 43 40.81 -6.63 -1.61
C GLU A 43 41.46 -5.36 -1.05
N TYR A 44 40.66 -4.33 -0.76
CA TYR A 44 41.13 -3.10 -0.14
C TYR A 44 41.76 -3.32 1.24
N LEU A 45 41.16 -4.18 2.07
CA LEU A 45 41.69 -4.52 3.39
C LEU A 45 43.00 -5.30 3.32
N LYS A 46 43.16 -6.18 2.33
CA LYS A 46 44.42 -6.89 2.06
C LYS A 46 45.52 -5.92 1.61
N LEU A 47 45.22 -4.97 0.72
CA LEU A 47 46.19 -3.97 0.27
C LEU A 47 46.71 -3.06 1.40
N LYS A 48 45.91 -2.86 2.45
CA LYS A 48 46.29 -2.05 3.62
C LYS A 48 46.89 -2.85 4.77
N ASP A 49 47.07 -4.17 4.65
CA ASP A 49 47.50 -5.07 5.73
C ASP A 49 46.67 -4.93 7.03
N ARG A 50 45.38 -4.63 6.88
CA ARG A 50 44.45 -4.38 8.00
C ARG A 50 43.49 -5.56 8.19
N LEU A 51 44.07 -6.74 8.42
CA LEU A 51 43.35 -8.02 8.49
C LEU A 51 42.40 -8.13 9.70
N GLU A 52 42.62 -7.36 10.76
CA GLU A 52 41.72 -7.30 11.92
C GLU A 52 40.28 -6.92 11.54
N PHE A 53 40.12 -6.08 10.51
CA PHE A 53 38.79 -5.69 10.01
C PHE A 53 38.14 -6.75 9.12
N LEU A 54 38.91 -7.75 8.65
CA LEU A 54 38.39 -8.82 7.81
C LEU A 54 37.40 -9.69 8.59
N GLU A 55 37.70 -9.99 9.85
CA GLU A 55 36.84 -10.80 10.72
C GLU A 55 35.50 -10.08 10.98
N ILE A 56 35.56 -8.79 11.29
CA ILE A 56 34.38 -7.93 11.44
C ILE A 56 33.57 -7.87 10.14
N ALA A 57 34.24 -7.71 8.98
CA ALA A 57 33.58 -7.70 7.68
C ALA A 57 32.88 -9.04 7.37
N LEU A 58 33.46 -10.15 7.79
CA LEU A 58 32.89 -11.48 7.62
C LEU A 58 31.62 -11.66 8.47
N ILE A 59 31.69 -11.28 9.75
CA ILE A 59 30.54 -11.30 10.66
C ILE A 59 29.42 -10.42 10.10
N LEU A 60 29.76 -9.19 9.68
CA LEU A 60 28.79 -8.25 9.12
C LEU A 60 28.10 -8.81 7.88
N LYS A 61 28.84 -9.48 6.98
CA LYS A 61 28.26 -10.14 5.81
C LYS A 61 27.20 -11.17 6.21
N TRP A 62 27.51 -12.03 7.17
CA TRP A 62 26.57 -13.05 7.66
C TRP A 62 25.36 -12.45 8.38
N THR A 63 25.57 -11.39 9.18
CA THR A 63 24.48 -10.65 9.82
C THR A 63 23.51 -10.09 8.78
N ILE A 64 24.01 -9.51 7.67
CA ILE A 64 23.18 -8.99 6.58
C ILE A 64 22.38 -10.11 5.92
N ILE A 65 23.01 -11.26 5.63
CA ILE A 65 22.35 -12.42 5.00
C ILE A 65 21.23 -12.95 5.90
N ILE A 66 21.52 -13.18 7.18
CA ILE A 66 20.53 -13.69 8.14
C ILE A 66 19.38 -12.69 8.29
N PHE A 67 19.68 -11.40 8.44
CA PHE A 67 18.68 -10.35 8.53
C PHE A 67 17.76 -10.35 7.30
N ASN A 68 18.32 -10.50 6.09
CA ASN A 68 17.54 -10.55 4.85
C ASN A 68 16.57 -11.73 4.82
N ILE A 69 17.05 -12.92 5.20
CA ILE A 69 16.23 -14.15 5.26
C ILE A 69 15.11 -14.02 6.28
N VAL A 70 15.45 -13.62 7.51
CA VAL A 70 14.48 -13.46 8.61
C VAL A 70 13.41 -12.44 8.23
N PHE A 71 13.82 -11.30 7.66
CA PHE A 71 12.90 -10.24 7.28
C PHE A 71 12.02 -10.65 6.07
N SER A 72 12.57 -11.40 5.11
CA SER A 72 11.80 -11.96 4.01
C SER A 72 10.73 -12.94 4.52
N ILE A 73 11.08 -13.85 5.42
CA ILE A 73 10.13 -14.77 6.05
C ILE A 73 9.05 -14.00 6.82
N TYR A 74 9.43 -12.97 7.57
CA TYR A 74 8.49 -12.10 8.27
C TYR A 74 7.49 -11.42 7.33
N LEU A 75 7.95 -10.88 6.19
CA LEU A 75 7.08 -10.28 5.19
C LEU A 75 6.11 -11.30 4.59
N VAL A 76 6.54 -12.54 4.36
CA VAL A 76 5.69 -13.62 3.85
C VAL A 76 4.66 -14.05 4.90
N LEU A 77 5.06 -14.27 6.15
CA LEU A 77 4.14 -14.68 7.22
C LEU A 77 3.05 -13.64 7.48
N THR A 78 3.39 -12.36 7.40
CA THR A 78 2.41 -11.29 7.58
C THR A 78 1.39 -11.21 6.44
N ILE A 79 1.58 -11.85 5.28
CA ILE A 79 0.63 -11.84 4.13
C ILE A 79 -0.74 -12.42 4.53
N PHE A 80 -0.75 -13.42 5.39
CA PHE A 80 -1.97 -14.10 5.83
C PHE A 80 -2.69 -13.38 6.98
N LYS A 81 -2.07 -12.35 7.55
CA LYS A 81 -2.70 -11.53 8.58
C LYS A 81 -3.75 -10.65 7.90
N LYS A 82 -5.03 -10.99 8.09
CA LYS A 82 -6.18 -10.21 7.59
C LYS A 82 -5.99 -8.74 7.96
N GLU A 83 -5.91 -7.89 6.94
CA GLU A 83 -5.92 -6.44 7.12
C GLU A 83 -7.34 -6.01 7.53
N GLU A 84 -7.68 -6.17 8.82
CA GLU A 84 -8.94 -5.66 9.40
C GLU A 84 -9.07 -4.13 9.28
N LYS A 85 -8.00 -3.44 8.87
CA LYS A 85 -7.93 -1.98 8.79
C LYS A 85 -8.44 -1.40 7.45
N GLU A 86 -8.54 -2.19 6.38
CA GLU A 86 -9.04 -1.64 5.10
C GLU A 86 -10.56 -1.49 5.06
N GLN A 87 -11.31 -2.30 5.83
CA GLN A 87 -12.78 -2.16 5.89
C GLN A 87 -13.24 -0.86 6.59
N LYS A 88 -12.54 -0.43 7.65
CA LYS A 88 -12.88 0.81 8.36
C LYS A 88 -12.67 2.08 7.52
N ASN A 89 -11.73 2.07 6.57
CA ASN A 89 -11.45 3.24 5.74
C ASN A 89 -12.41 3.40 4.54
N VAL A 90 -13.08 2.32 4.12
CA VAL A 90 -14.07 2.36 3.02
C VAL A 90 -15.45 2.79 3.53
N GLU A 91 -15.83 2.42 4.76
CA GLU A 91 -17.08 2.90 5.37
C GLU A 91 -17.02 4.41 5.71
N VAL A 92 -15.90 4.90 6.26
CA VAL A 92 -15.77 6.31 6.65
C VAL A 92 -15.71 7.27 5.45
N LYS A 93 -15.34 6.80 4.25
CA LYS A 93 -15.33 7.64 3.03
C LYS A 93 -16.64 7.65 2.23
N LYS A 94 -17.65 6.86 2.62
CA LYS A 94 -18.97 6.88 1.95
C LYS A 94 -19.96 7.87 2.57
N GLU A 95 -19.66 8.42 3.75
CA GLU A 95 -20.46 9.48 4.34
C GLU A 95 -19.84 10.84 4.01
N LYS A 96 -20.63 11.70 3.34
CA LYS A 96 -20.32 13.09 2.94
C LYS A 96 -19.71 13.27 1.54
N ILE A 97 -20.36 12.72 0.53
CA ILE A 97 -20.53 13.49 -0.72
C ILE A 97 -21.85 14.25 -0.55
N PRO A 98 -21.87 15.55 -0.25
CA PRO A 98 -23.11 16.31 -0.41
C PRO A 98 -23.43 16.24 -1.91
N LYS A 99 -24.55 15.58 -2.26
CA LYS A 99 -25.10 15.72 -3.62
C LYS A 99 -25.26 17.22 -3.85
N GLU A 100 -24.54 17.78 -4.80
CA GLU A 100 -24.77 19.15 -5.26
C GLU A 100 -26.19 19.21 -5.83
N GLU A 101 -27.15 19.54 -4.98
CA GLU A 101 -28.49 19.87 -5.40
C GLU A 101 -28.43 21.19 -6.16
N LYS A 102 -28.57 21.11 -7.49
CA LYS A 102 -28.59 22.20 -8.47
C LYS A 102 -29.83 23.11 -8.37
N PHE A 103 -30.33 23.35 -7.15
CA PHE A 103 -31.49 24.20 -6.93
C PHE A 103 -31.07 25.47 -6.21
N THR A 104 -31.52 26.60 -6.74
CA THR A 104 -31.43 27.90 -6.08
C THR A 104 -32.24 27.90 -4.78
N GLN A 105 -31.93 28.80 -3.85
CA GLN A 105 -32.60 28.86 -2.54
C GLN A 105 -34.13 28.97 -2.69
N ARG A 106 -34.59 29.73 -3.68
CA ARG A 106 -36.02 29.90 -3.99
C ARG A 106 -36.69 28.61 -4.48
N GLU A 107 -35.99 27.81 -5.28
CA GLU A 107 -36.50 26.52 -5.77
C GLU A 107 -36.58 25.49 -4.63
N LYS A 108 -35.61 25.52 -3.70
CA LYS A 108 -35.65 24.69 -2.49
C LYS A 108 -36.84 25.03 -1.61
N GLU A 109 -37.08 26.32 -1.38
CA GLU A 109 -38.25 26.77 -0.61
C GLU A 109 -39.58 26.34 -1.26
N PHE A 110 -39.64 26.30 -2.60
CA PHE A 110 -40.82 25.84 -3.33
C PHE A 110 -41.02 24.31 -3.23
N LEU A 111 -39.97 23.53 -3.47
CA LEU A 111 -39.98 22.06 -3.41
C LEU A 111 -40.39 21.54 -2.03
N TYR A 112 -39.88 22.16 -0.97
CA TYR A 112 -40.11 21.71 0.41
C TYR A 112 -41.31 22.41 1.08
N LYS A 113 -42.10 23.20 0.33
CA LYS A 113 -43.26 23.88 0.90
C LYS A 113 -44.40 22.90 1.17
N LYS A 114 -44.77 22.73 2.44
CA LYS A 114 -45.83 21.81 2.88
C LYS A 114 -47.22 22.09 2.29
N ARG A 115 -47.51 23.32 1.85
CA ARG A 115 -48.79 23.71 1.22
C ARG A 115 -48.53 24.71 0.10
N LEU A 116 -49.01 24.39 -1.10
CA LEU A 116 -48.82 25.20 -2.31
C LEU A 116 -49.83 26.34 -2.46
N LYS A 117 -50.87 26.40 -1.61
CA LYS A 117 -51.89 27.45 -1.68
C LYS A 117 -51.27 28.84 -1.55
N THR A 118 -51.50 29.66 -2.57
CA THR A 118 -51.11 31.07 -2.60
C THR A 118 -52.21 31.94 -2.02
N LYS A 119 -51.88 33.21 -1.70
CA LYS A 119 -52.90 34.18 -1.25
C LYS A 119 -53.97 34.43 -2.31
N ALA A 120 -53.65 34.22 -3.59
CA ALA A 120 -54.61 34.31 -4.69
C ALA A 120 -55.59 33.13 -4.69
N ASP A 121 -55.11 31.91 -4.45
CA ASP A 121 -55.99 30.72 -4.36
C ASP A 121 -57.01 30.84 -3.23
N LEU A 122 -56.61 31.46 -2.10
CA LEU A 122 -57.51 31.74 -0.98
C LEU A 122 -58.62 32.76 -1.30
N LEU A 123 -58.43 33.59 -2.33
CA LEU A 123 -59.44 34.56 -2.77
C LEU A 123 -60.42 33.96 -3.79
N VAL A 124 -60.04 32.88 -4.48
CA VAL A 124 -60.90 32.16 -5.42
C VAL A 124 -61.78 31.13 -4.69
N GLU A 125 -61.29 30.56 -3.57
CA GLU A 125 -62.08 29.67 -2.71
C GLU A 125 -63.15 30.39 -1.86
N LYS A 126 -63.19 31.72 -1.85
CA LYS A 126 -64.11 32.54 -1.05
C LYS A 126 -65.19 33.16 -1.92
#